data_AF-A0A955P0C8-F1
#
_entry.id   AF-A0A955P0C8-F1
#
_cell.length_a   1.000
_cell.length_b   1.000
_cell.length_c   1.000
_cell.angle_alpha   90.00
_cell.angle_beta   90.00
_cell.angle_gamma   90.00
#
_symmetry.space_group_name_H-M   'P 1'
#
loop_
_entity.id
_entity.type
_entity.pdbx_description
1 polymer ?
#
loop_
_entity_poly.entity_id
_entity_poly.type
_entity_poly.pdbx_seq_one_letter_code
_entity_poly.pdbx_strand_id
1 'polypeptide(L)'
;HVPNINQCKMCHELADVFVPLGPLDSRNLNRSIVREGEAVNQLEDWKDRGILEGLPEQVDDLEAFPKWNDPSTGSLDERARAYLHVNCSSCHQPGGLAYTSGLDLTFDQRIPIRFGVFKSPVAAGRGVGAARFGIYPGEPEASILYHRLGSTDPGVRMPVVGRSLVHEEGLALIREWIEAMQYPELVKQHEHKRTALLGLWRADGSEAASR
;
A
#
# COMPACT_ATOMS: atom_id res chain seq x y z
N HIS A 1 -13.67 -18.17 10.50
CA HIS A 1 -13.15 -18.93 9.34
C HIS A 1 -11.66 -19.13 9.54
N VAL A 2 -11.17 -20.37 9.47
CA VAL A 2 -9.72 -20.68 9.53
C VAL A 2 -9.26 -20.97 8.08
N PRO A 3 -8.23 -20.28 7.56
CA PRO A 3 -7.80 -20.45 6.18
C PRO A 3 -7.33 -21.89 5.86
N ASN A 4 -7.65 -22.39 4.66
CA ASN A 4 -7.04 -23.62 4.14
C ASN A 4 -5.69 -23.33 3.45
N ILE A 5 -4.94 -24.37 3.06
CA ILE A 5 -3.60 -24.22 2.48
C ILE A 5 -3.56 -23.35 1.21
N ASN A 6 -4.61 -23.41 0.38
CA ASN A 6 -4.71 -22.57 -0.82
C ASN A 6 -4.92 -21.10 -0.45
N GLN A 7 -5.64 -20.84 0.64
CA GLN A 7 -5.78 -19.49 1.19
C GLN A 7 -4.50 -19.02 1.89
N CYS A 8 -3.70 -19.92 2.47
CA CYS A 8 -2.38 -19.57 3.00
C CYS A 8 -1.43 -19.13 1.87
N LYS A 9 -1.45 -19.85 0.73
CA LYS A 9 -0.66 -19.52 -0.46
C LYS A 9 -1.01 -18.17 -1.08
N MET A 10 -2.21 -17.65 -0.86
CA MET A 10 -2.56 -16.29 -1.33
C MET A 10 -1.59 -15.23 -0.81
N CYS A 11 -1.00 -15.47 0.36
CA CYS A 11 -0.06 -14.56 0.98
C CYS A 11 1.36 -15.18 0.99
N HIS A 12 1.50 -16.47 1.31
CA HIS A 12 2.79 -17.15 1.45
C HIS A 12 3.32 -17.80 0.16
N GLU A 13 3.18 -17.15 -0.99
CA GLU A 13 3.70 -17.67 -2.26
C GLU A 13 4.32 -16.54 -3.09
N LEU A 14 5.53 -16.77 -3.57
CA LEU A 14 6.26 -15.87 -4.46
C LEU A 14 6.90 -16.70 -5.58
N ALA A 15 6.54 -16.40 -6.83
CA ALA A 15 6.99 -17.15 -8.01
C ALA A 15 6.82 -18.67 -7.85
N ASP A 16 5.62 -19.10 -7.42
CA ASP A 16 5.23 -20.49 -7.17
C ASP A 16 5.99 -21.20 -6.03
N VAL A 17 6.79 -20.46 -5.25
CA VAL A 17 7.52 -20.97 -4.09
C VAL A 17 6.86 -20.50 -2.80
N PHE A 18 6.64 -21.42 -1.87
CA PHE A 18 6.12 -21.08 -0.55
C PHE A 18 7.17 -20.31 0.25
N VAL A 19 6.88 -19.06 0.62
CA VAL A 19 7.81 -18.18 1.34
C VAL A 19 7.19 -17.65 2.64
N PRO A 20 7.99 -17.48 3.70
CA PRO A 20 7.55 -16.72 4.86
C PRO A 20 7.19 -15.29 4.47
N LEU A 21 6.11 -14.73 5.01
CA LEU A 21 5.75 -13.32 4.88
C LEU A 21 6.17 -12.50 6.11
N GLY A 22 7.10 -13.02 6.91
CA GLY A 22 7.57 -12.35 8.10
C GLY A 22 8.22 -11.00 7.77
N PRO A 23 9.01 -10.43 8.69
CA PRO A 23 9.82 -9.26 8.37
C PRO A 23 10.92 -9.62 7.37
N LEU A 24 10.54 -9.87 6.13
CA LEU A 24 11.43 -10.13 5.00
C LEU A 24 12.33 -8.92 4.76
N ASP A 25 11.82 -7.74 5.07
CA ASP A 25 12.57 -6.51 5.00
C ASP A 25 13.00 -6.07 6.41
N SER A 26 14.30 -6.17 6.68
CA SER A 26 14.91 -5.77 7.95
C SER A 26 14.68 -4.30 8.26
N ARG A 27 14.41 -3.45 7.25
CA ARG A 27 14.09 -2.03 7.45
C ARG A 27 12.84 -1.81 8.30
N ASN A 28 11.88 -2.73 8.26
CA ASN A 28 10.70 -2.67 9.15
C ASN A 28 11.00 -3.12 10.59
N LEU A 29 12.09 -3.85 10.78
CA LEU A 29 12.55 -4.30 12.10
C LEU A 29 13.57 -3.39 12.74
N ASN A 30 14.29 -2.59 11.94
CA ASN A 30 15.29 -1.67 12.43
C ASN A 30 14.62 -0.47 13.11
N ARG A 31 14.20 -0.68 14.37
CA ARG A 31 13.47 0.31 15.16
C ARG A 31 13.77 0.12 16.63
N SER A 32 13.65 1.21 17.38
CA SER A 32 13.69 1.17 18.84
C SER A 32 12.41 0.55 19.40
N ILE A 33 12.57 -0.38 20.34
CA ILE A 33 11.53 -0.99 21.17
C ILE A 33 11.85 -0.76 22.64
N VAL A 34 10.84 -0.83 23.51
CA VAL A 34 11.05 -0.79 24.96
C VAL A 34 11.16 -2.20 25.50
N ARG A 35 12.25 -2.50 26.20
CA ARG A 35 12.47 -3.75 26.94
C ARG A 35 12.97 -3.46 28.32
N GLU A 36 12.30 -4.04 29.32
CA GLU A 36 12.66 -3.89 30.73
C GLU A 36 12.78 -2.41 31.19
N GLY A 37 12.08 -1.50 30.51
CA GLY A 37 12.12 -0.06 30.78
C GLY A 37 13.16 0.72 29.97
N GLU A 38 14.01 0.05 29.21
CA GLU A 38 15.05 0.66 28.39
C GLU A 38 14.71 0.60 26.89
N ALA A 39 15.14 1.63 26.16
CA ALA A 39 15.02 1.67 24.71
C ALA A 39 16.18 0.88 24.09
N VAL A 40 15.87 -0.16 23.33
CA VAL A 40 16.86 -0.99 22.62
C VAL A 40 16.47 -1.13 21.15
N ASN A 41 17.44 -1.30 20.25
CA ASN A 41 17.13 -1.63 18.86
C ASN A 41 16.61 -3.07 18.77
N GLN A 42 15.51 -3.31 18.06
CA GLN A 42 14.91 -4.64 17.95
C GLN A 42 15.80 -5.65 17.22
N LEU A 43 16.59 -5.23 16.23
CA LEU A 43 17.53 -6.11 15.54
C LEU A 43 18.68 -6.52 16.46
N GLU A 44 19.18 -5.58 17.27
CA GLU A 44 20.20 -5.87 18.29
C GLU A 44 19.65 -6.82 19.38
N ASP A 45 18.45 -6.56 19.90
CA ASP A 45 17.81 -7.46 20.88
C ASP A 45 17.66 -8.89 20.32
N TRP A 46 17.30 -9.03 19.05
CA TRP A 46 17.15 -10.35 18.43
C TRP A 46 18.50 -11.03 18.18
N LYS A 47 19.55 -10.27 17.85
CA LYS A 47 20.94 -10.76 17.77
C LYS A 47 21.41 -11.30 19.11
N ASP A 48 21.27 -10.49 20.16
CA ASP A 48 21.79 -10.79 21.50
C ASP A 48 21.08 -11.99 22.13
N ARG A 49 19.83 -12.24 21.71
CA ARG A 49 19.03 -13.40 22.13
C ARG A 49 19.21 -14.64 21.24
N GLY A 50 20.03 -14.57 20.20
CA GLY A 50 20.24 -15.68 19.26
C GLY A 50 19.01 -16.02 18.41
N ILE A 51 18.11 -15.06 18.19
CA ILE A 51 16.95 -15.21 17.29
C ILE A 51 17.35 -14.92 15.84
N LEU A 52 18.31 -14.02 15.64
CA LEU A 52 18.78 -13.57 14.35
C LEU A 52 20.31 -13.66 14.28
N GLU A 53 20.83 -14.13 13.15
CA GLU A 53 22.25 -14.22 12.84
C GLU A 53 22.57 -13.39 11.57
N GLY A 54 23.86 -13.09 11.35
CA GLY A 54 24.32 -12.45 10.11
C GLY A 54 24.07 -10.94 10.02
N LEU A 55 23.74 -10.28 11.12
CA LEU A 55 23.72 -8.81 11.19
C LEU A 55 25.15 -8.22 11.15
N PRO A 56 25.33 -7.02 10.57
CA PRO A 56 26.59 -6.29 10.70
C PRO A 56 26.90 -5.98 12.18
N GLU A 57 28.16 -5.70 12.48
CA GLU A 57 28.58 -5.35 13.85
C GLU A 57 27.87 -4.07 14.35
N GLN A 58 27.65 -3.11 13.47
CA GLN A 58 26.96 -1.85 13.75
C GLN A 58 25.57 -1.87 13.09
N VAL A 59 24.52 -1.93 13.92
CA VAL A 59 23.12 -1.94 13.44
C VAL A 59 22.65 -0.54 13.03
N ASP A 60 23.29 0.50 13.55
CA ASP A 60 23.00 1.91 13.20
C ASP A 60 23.22 2.23 11.72
N ASP A 61 24.05 1.46 11.01
CA ASP A 61 24.29 1.61 9.58
C ASP A 61 23.18 0.99 8.70
N LEU A 62 22.28 0.21 9.30
CA LEU A 62 21.18 -0.39 8.57
C LEU A 62 20.10 0.65 8.27
N GLU A 63 19.52 0.58 7.08
CA GLU A 63 18.35 1.39 6.76
C GLU A 63 17.16 1.01 7.67
N ALA A 64 16.32 1.99 7.96
CA ALA A 64 15.06 1.81 8.65
C ALA A 64 13.94 2.41 7.81
N PHE A 65 12.76 1.78 7.81
CA PHE A 65 11.59 2.43 7.24
C PHE A 65 11.17 3.61 8.11
N PRO A 66 10.75 4.71 7.49
CA PRO A 66 10.08 5.76 8.24
C PRO A 66 8.79 5.21 8.85
N LYS A 67 8.50 5.63 10.08
CA LYS A 67 7.27 5.26 10.76
C LYS A 67 6.12 6.02 10.11
N TRP A 68 5.14 5.28 9.60
CA TRP A 68 4.01 5.83 8.86
C TRP A 68 3.27 6.95 9.63
N ASN A 69 3.19 6.84 10.96
CA ASN A 69 2.52 7.76 11.86
C ASN A 69 3.44 8.79 12.56
N ASP A 70 4.71 8.88 12.17
CA ASP A 70 5.65 9.83 12.77
C ASP A 70 6.33 10.66 11.67
N PRO A 71 5.84 11.88 11.40
CA PRO A 71 6.39 12.77 10.38
C PRO A 71 7.87 13.13 10.58
N SER A 72 8.43 12.96 11.78
CA SER A 72 9.85 13.25 12.04
C SER A 72 10.80 12.19 11.43
N THR A 73 10.26 11.04 11.03
CA THR A 73 11.06 9.89 10.58
C THR A 73 11.23 9.80 9.06
N GLY A 74 10.54 10.65 8.29
CA GLY A 74 10.65 10.69 6.84
C GLY A 74 9.58 11.54 6.18
N SER A 75 9.77 11.79 4.88
CA SER A 75 8.81 12.53 4.07
C SER A 75 7.45 11.81 3.99
N LEU A 76 6.41 12.54 3.58
CA LEU A 76 5.08 11.97 3.36
C LEU A 76 5.11 10.82 2.35
N ASP A 77 5.89 10.95 1.27
CA ASP A 77 6.05 9.90 0.26
C ASP A 77 6.70 8.65 0.88
N GLU A 78 7.82 8.80 1.56
CA GLU A 78 8.52 7.65 2.16
C GLU A 78 7.65 6.95 3.21
N ARG A 79 6.93 7.70 4.06
CA ARG A 79 5.99 7.13 5.04
C ARG A 79 4.85 6.36 4.39
N ALA A 80 4.22 6.92 3.35
CA ALA A 80 3.15 6.26 2.62
C ALA A 80 3.65 5.00 1.88
N ARG A 81 4.84 5.08 1.28
CA ARG A 81 5.46 3.95 0.56
C ARG A 81 5.93 2.85 1.49
N ALA A 82 6.45 3.17 2.68
CA ALA A 82 6.74 2.19 3.72
C ALA A 82 5.48 1.48 4.21
N TYR A 83 4.40 2.24 4.44
CA TYR A 83 3.10 1.66 4.80
C TYR A 83 2.57 0.69 3.73
N LEU A 84 2.60 1.08 2.46
CA LEU A 84 2.19 0.22 1.34
C LEU A 84 3.12 -0.99 1.18
N HIS A 85 4.42 -0.83 1.39
CA HIS A 85 5.36 -1.94 1.34
C HIS A 85 4.99 -3.00 2.38
N VAL A 86 4.88 -2.61 3.65
CA VAL A 86 4.62 -3.53 4.75
C VAL A 86 3.24 -4.19 4.64
N ASN A 87 2.22 -3.47 4.16
CA ASN A 87 0.85 -3.97 4.15
C ASN A 87 0.38 -4.57 2.81
N CYS A 88 1.06 -4.28 1.70
CA CYS A 88 0.55 -4.60 0.37
C CYS A 88 1.58 -5.24 -0.58
N SER A 89 2.88 -5.00 -0.40
CA SER A 89 3.89 -5.45 -1.37
C SER A 89 4.03 -6.97 -1.45
N SER A 90 3.70 -7.70 -0.38
CA SER A 90 3.68 -9.17 -0.38
C SER A 90 2.93 -9.74 -1.59
N CYS A 91 1.76 -9.15 -1.92
CA CYS A 91 0.97 -9.51 -3.10
C CYS A 91 1.30 -8.64 -4.31
N HIS A 92 1.50 -7.33 -4.10
CA HIS A 92 1.72 -6.35 -5.16
C HIS A 92 3.22 -6.13 -5.40
N GLN A 93 3.88 -7.17 -5.89
CA GLN A 93 5.28 -7.15 -6.33
C GLN A 93 5.48 -8.15 -7.49
N PRO A 94 6.60 -8.07 -8.22
CA PRO A 94 6.95 -9.11 -9.19
C PRO A 94 6.91 -10.51 -8.56
N GLY A 95 6.17 -11.43 -9.17
CA GLY A 95 6.03 -12.81 -8.69
C GLY A 95 5.06 -13.01 -7.51
N GLY A 96 4.54 -11.95 -6.88
CA GLY A 96 3.52 -12.05 -5.83
C GLY A 96 2.13 -12.28 -6.41
N LEU A 97 1.14 -12.69 -5.61
CA LEU A 97 -0.20 -13.08 -6.09
C LEU A 97 -0.86 -12.08 -7.07
N ALA A 98 -0.67 -10.78 -6.84
CA ALA A 98 -1.30 -9.73 -7.64
C ALA A 98 -0.40 -9.21 -8.78
N TYR A 99 0.67 -9.91 -9.15
CA TYR A 99 1.64 -9.45 -10.17
C TYR A 99 0.99 -9.15 -11.54
N THR A 100 -0.06 -9.89 -11.92
CA THR A 100 -0.80 -9.67 -13.18
C THR A 100 -1.54 -8.34 -13.22
N SER A 101 -1.78 -7.71 -12.07
CA SER A 101 -2.28 -6.33 -12.02
C SER A 101 -1.27 -5.33 -12.56
N GLY A 102 0.02 -5.68 -12.58
CA GLY A 102 1.14 -4.80 -12.93
C GLY A 102 1.42 -3.70 -11.90
N LEU A 103 0.87 -3.82 -10.69
CA LEU A 103 1.11 -2.91 -9.57
C LEU A 103 2.25 -3.44 -8.69
N ASP A 104 3.26 -2.62 -8.47
CA ASP A 104 4.41 -2.89 -7.62
C ASP A 104 4.47 -1.84 -6.50
N LEU A 105 4.15 -2.28 -5.29
CA LEU A 105 4.10 -1.48 -4.07
C LEU A 105 5.32 -1.72 -3.16
N THR A 106 6.40 -2.29 -3.69
CA THR A 106 7.67 -2.37 -2.97
C THR A 106 8.20 -0.97 -2.65
N PHE A 107 8.96 -0.85 -1.54
CA PHE A 107 9.47 0.43 -1.08
C PHE A 107 10.40 1.06 -2.12
N ASP A 108 11.23 0.24 -2.79
CA ASP A 108 12.27 0.69 -3.72
C ASP A 108 11.77 0.98 -5.15
N GLN A 109 10.49 0.72 -5.47
CA GLN A 109 9.95 1.01 -6.79
C GLN A 109 9.85 2.52 -7.04
N ARG A 110 10.68 3.04 -7.95
CA ARG A 110 10.75 4.48 -8.28
C ARG A 110 9.94 4.90 -9.51
N ILE A 111 9.42 3.96 -10.32
CA ILE A 111 8.71 4.28 -11.57
C ILE A 111 7.22 4.55 -11.30
N PRO A 112 6.69 5.77 -11.52
CA PRO A 112 5.32 6.17 -11.15
C PRO A 112 4.21 5.24 -11.63
N ILE A 113 4.24 4.86 -12.91
CA ILE A 113 3.23 3.99 -13.50
C ILE A 113 3.21 2.60 -12.84
N ARG A 114 4.35 2.12 -12.32
CA ARG A 114 4.46 0.80 -11.68
C ARG A 114 3.85 0.78 -10.29
N PHE A 115 3.97 1.86 -9.52
CA PHE A 115 3.30 1.97 -8.21
C PHE A 115 1.90 2.60 -8.28
N GLY A 116 1.39 2.87 -9.49
CA GLY A 116 -0.03 3.11 -9.73
C GLY A 116 -0.41 4.48 -10.29
N VAL A 117 0.52 5.43 -10.38
CA VAL A 117 0.25 6.80 -10.88
C VAL A 117 -0.19 6.74 -12.34
N PHE A 118 -1.43 7.18 -12.61
CA PHE A 118 -2.09 7.08 -13.92
C PHE A 118 -2.09 5.68 -14.54
N LYS A 119 -1.93 4.65 -13.71
CA LYS A 119 -1.95 3.27 -14.17
C LYS A 119 -3.37 2.83 -14.44
N SER A 120 -3.70 2.49 -15.68
CA SER A 120 -5.02 1.94 -15.99
C SER A 120 -5.27 0.61 -15.26
N PRO A 121 -6.53 0.36 -14.85
CA PRO A 121 -6.90 -0.90 -14.23
C PRO A 121 -6.72 -2.05 -15.23
N VAL A 122 -6.09 -3.12 -14.76
CA VAL A 122 -5.92 -4.36 -15.53
C VAL A 122 -6.72 -5.49 -14.87
N ALA A 123 -6.63 -5.61 -13.54
CA ALA A 123 -7.22 -6.69 -12.76
C ALA A 123 -7.97 -6.19 -11.51
N ALA A 124 -8.70 -5.08 -11.63
CA ALA A 124 -9.40 -4.47 -10.49
C ALA A 124 -10.90 -4.86 -10.37
N GLY A 125 -11.55 -5.29 -11.46
CA GLY A 125 -12.94 -5.73 -11.46
C GLY A 125 -13.90 -4.69 -10.85
N ARG A 126 -14.81 -5.13 -9.98
CA ARG A 126 -15.71 -4.22 -9.22
C ARG A 126 -14.95 -3.22 -8.35
N GLY A 127 -13.72 -3.54 -7.94
CA GLY A 127 -12.87 -2.65 -7.15
C GLY A 127 -12.37 -1.42 -7.92
N VAL A 128 -12.70 -1.28 -9.20
CA VAL A 128 -12.51 -0.02 -9.94
C VAL A 128 -13.42 1.09 -9.40
N GLY A 129 -14.64 0.76 -8.97
CA GLY A 129 -15.64 1.77 -8.61
C GLY A 129 -15.85 2.80 -9.73
N ALA A 130 -15.89 4.09 -9.37
CA ALA A 130 -15.90 5.20 -10.32
C ALA A 130 -14.49 5.67 -10.74
N ALA A 131 -13.43 5.10 -10.16
CA ALA A 131 -12.06 5.49 -10.42
C ALA A 131 -11.58 5.01 -11.80
N ARG A 132 -10.60 5.71 -12.38
CA ARG A 132 -10.04 5.39 -13.71
C ARG A 132 -8.62 4.88 -13.70
N PHE A 133 -7.91 5.12 -12.60
CA PHE A 133 -6.49 4.80 -12.47
C PHE A 133 -6.20 4.24 -11.08
N GLY A 134 -5.09 3.49 -10.97
CA GLY A 134 -4.55 3.03 -9.69
C GLY A 134 -4.46 4.18 -8.69
N ILE A 135 -3.79 5.25 -9.11
CA ILE A 135 -3.69 6.53 -8.41
C ILE A 135 -3.89 7.66 -9.42
N TYR A 136 -4.78 8.59 -9.11
CA TYR A 136 -4.91 9.88 -9.77
C TYR A 136 -4.29 10.96 -8.85
N PRO A 137 -3.10 11.49 -9.18
CA PRO A 137 -2.45 12.55 -8.40
C PRO A 137 -3.37 13.73 -8.09
N GLY A 138 -3.46 14.10 -6.82
CA GLY A 138 -4.31 15.19 -6.33
C GLY A 138 -5.77 14.82 -6.09
N GLU A 139 -6.24 13.64 -6.56
CA GLU A 139 -7.66 13.27 -6.48
C GLU A 139 -7.84 11.85 -5.87
N PRO A 140 -7.83 11.72 -4.52
CA PRO A 140 -7.99 10.43 -3.84
C PRO A 140 -9.27 9.68 -4.22
N GLU A 141 -10.40 10.38 -4.33
CA GLU A 141 -11.69 9.78 -4.67
C GLU A 141 -11.72 9.22 -6.11
N ALA A 142 -10.82 9.69 -6.98
CA ALA A 142 -10.63 9.18 -8.33
C ALA A 142 -9.58 8.04 -8.43
N SER A 143 -9.07 7.57 -7.29
CA SER A 143 -7.99 6.59 -7.19
C SER A 143 -8.48 5.22 -6.69
N ILE A 144 -8.21 4.17 -7.49
CA ILE A 144 -8.58 2.79 -7.14
C ILE A 144 -7.93 2.35 -5.82
N LEU A 145 -6.66 2.71 -5.59
CA LEU A 145 -5.94 2.35 -4.37
C LEU A 145 -6.68 2.83 -3.11
N TYR A 146 -7.06 4.11 -3.10
CA TYR A 146 -7.74 4.74 -1.97
C TYR A 146 -9.15 4.14 -1.76
N HIS A 147 -9.93 4.01 -2.83
CA HIS A 147 -11.28 3.41 -2.78
C HIS A 147 -11.27 1.99 -2.17
N ARG A 148 -10.33 1.14 -2.61
CA ARG A 148 -10.23 -0.25 -2.14
C ARG A 148 -9.73 -0.35 -0.70
N LEU A 149 -8.84 0.55 -0.29
CA LEU A 149 -8.33 0.61 1.07
C LEU A 149 -9.44 1.02 2.06
N GLY A 150 -10.32 1.93 1.67
CA GLY A 150 -11.45 2.39 2.49
C GLY A 150 -12.68 1.48 2.49
N SER A 151 -12.78 0.51 1.57
CA SER A 151 -13.95 -0.37 1.50
C SER A 151 -13.85 -1.59 2.43
N THR A 152 -14.99 -2.06 2.94
CA THR A 152 -15.15 -3.35 3.64
C THR A 152 -15.94 -4.38 2.83
N ASP A 153 -16.45 -4.02 1.64
CA ASP A 153 -17.12 -4.95 0.72
C ASP A 153 -16.13 -6.04 0.28
N PRO A 154 -16.43 -7.34 0.48
CA PRO A 154 -15.54 -8.44 0.08
C PRO A 154 -15.07 -8.40 -1.38
N GLY A 155 -15.87 -7.84 -2.31
CA GLY A 155 -15.52 -7.72 -3.72
C GLY A 155 -14.62 -6.52 -4.07
N VAL A 156 -14.41 -5.59 -3.13
CA VAL A 156 -13.70 -4.32 -3.35
C VAL A 156 -12.49 -4.20 -2.42
N ARG A 157 -12.68 -4.54 -1.14
CA ARG A 157 -11.71 -4.33 -0.07
C ARG A 157 -10.34 -4.88 -0.39
N MET A 158 -9.32 -4.20 0.10
CA MET A 158 -7.95 -4.70 0.16
C MET A 158 -7.42 -4.64 1.60
N PRO A 159 -6.66 -5.66 2.06
CA PRO A 159 -6.42 -6.95 1.41
C PRO A 159 -7.71 -7.78 1.26
N VAL A 160 -7.78 -8.65 0.25
CA VAL A 160 -8.98 -9.48 -0.05
C VAL A 160 -9.32 -10.46 1.08
N VAL A 161 -8.30 -10.88 1.83
CA VAL A 161 -8.38 -11.81 2.96
C VAL A 161 -7.76 -11.19 4.21
N GLY A 162 -8.16 -11.66 5.39
CA GLY A 162 -7.50 -11.27 6.65
C GLY A 162 -7.85 -9.87 7.18
N ARG A 163 -8.71 -9.11 6.50
CA ARG A 163 -9.17 -7.77 6.93
C ARG A 163 -10.69 -7.72 7.07
N SER A 164 -11.20 -7.13 8.14
CA SER A 164 -12.63 -6.83 8.35
C SER A 164 -12.91 -5.38 8.70
N LEU A 165 -11.89 -4.61 9.09
CA LEU A 165 -11.99 -3.22 9.50
C LEU A 165 -11.10 -2.35 8.63
N VAL A 166 -11.47 -1.09 8.44
CA VAL A 166 -10.59 -0.06 7.87
C VAL A 166 -9.55 0.33 8.92
N HIS A 167 -8.29 0.46 8.49
CA HIS A 167 -7.29 1.15 9.27
C HIS A 167 -7.38 2.64 8.91
N GLU A 168 -8.16 3.39 9.68
CA GLU A 168 -8.57 4.75 9.34
C GLU A 168 -7.37 5.69 9.26
N GLU A 169 -6.40 5.52 10.15
CA GLU A 169 -5.19 6.33 10.20
C GLU A 169 -4.28 6.07 9.00
N GLY A 170 -4.14 4.81 8.59
CA GLY A 170 -3.43 4.45 7.36
C GLY A 170 -4.16 4.92 6.10
N LEU A 171 -5.49 4.89 6.09
CA LEU A 171 -6.28 5.45 4.99
C LEU A 171 -6.09 6.97 4.88
N ALA A 172 -6.08 7.68 6.00
CA ALA A 172 -5.81 9.12 6.06
C ALA A 172 -4.41 9.46 5.53
N LEU A 173 -3.39 8.68 5.88
CA LEU A 173 -2.03 8.84 5.33
C LEU A 173 -2.02 8.71 3.79
N ILE A 174 -2.71 7.70 3.25
CA ILE A 174 -2.77 7.50 1.79
C ILE A 174 -3.57 8.61 1.10
N ARG A 175 -4.62 9.13 1.75
CA ARG A 175 -5.36 10.30 1.27
C ARG A 175 -4.44 11.50 1.12
N GLU A 176 -3.75 11.86 2.20
CA GLU A 176 -2.82 13.00 2.24
C GLU A 176 -1.71 12.84 1.19
N TRP A 177 -1.14 11.63 1.09
CA TRP A 177 -0.10 11.32 0.11
C TRP A 177 -0.58 11.53 -1.33
N ILE A 178 -1.78 11.06 -1.68
CA ILE A 178 -2.34 11.25 -3.02
C ILE A 178 -2.66 12.73 -3.29
N GLU A 179 -3.22 13.45 -2.32
CA GLU A 179 -3.52 14.89 -2.44
C GLU A 179 -2.25 15.72 -2.69
N ALA A 180 -1.13 15.34 -2.07
CA ALA A 180 0.15 16.03 -2.19
C ALA A 180 0.92 15.70 -3.48
N MET A 181 0.50 14.71 -4.28
CA MET A 181 1.23 14.30 -5.48
C MET A 181 1.21 15.37 -6.58
N GLN A 182 2.39 15.75 -7.05
CA GLN A 182 2.55 16.69 -8.16
C GLN A 182 3.12 16.00 -9.39
N TYR A 183 2.26 15.76 -10.39
CA TYR A 183 2.65 15.24 -11.71
C TYR A 183 2.05 16.10 -12.83
N PRO A 184 2.37 17.41 -12.90
CA PRO A 184 1.67 18.37 -13.75
C PRO A 184 1.65 17.95 -15.22
N GLU A 185 2.76 17.44 -15.75
CA GLU A 185 2.83 17.01 -17.15
C GLU A 185 2.00 15.75 -17.43
N LEU A 186 1.97 14.79 -16.49
CA LEU A 186 1.11 13.61 -16.65
C LEU A 186 -0.37 13.95 -16.48
N VAL A 187 -0.70 14.87 -15.56
CA VAL A 187 -2.07 15.36 -15.37
C VAL A 187 -2.60 15.99 -16.66
N LYS A 188 -1.83 16.86 -17.32
CA LYS A 188 -2.21 17.47 -18.61
C LYS A 188 -2.47 16.40 -19.68
N GLN A 189 -1.63 15.37 -19.77
CA GLN A 189 -1.81 14.27 -20.72
C GLN A 189 -3.10 13.47 -20.48
N HIS A 190 -3.64 13.48 -19.26
CA HIS A 190 -4.84 12.75 -18.88
C HIS A 190 -6.07 13.62 -18.63
N GLU A 191 -5.98 14.94 -18.82
CA GLU A 191 -7.03 15.91 -18.52
C GLU A 191 -8.32 15.68 -19.34
N HIS A 192 -8.21 15.24 -20.59
CA HIS A 192 -9.35 14.86 -21.42
C HIS A 192 -10.17 13.68 -20.83
N LYS A 193 -9.52 12.83 -20.00
CA LYS A 193 -10.18 11.75 -19.27
C LYS A 193 -10.77 12.23 -17.93
N ARG A 194 -10.50 13.46 -17.49
CA ARG A 194 -11.10 14.09 -16.31
C ARG A 194 -12.50 14.63 -16.58
N THR A 195 -12.72 15.27 -17.73
CA THR A 195 -14.00 15.92 -18.07
C THR A 195 -15.19 14.95 -18.13
N ALA A 196 -14.95 13.69 -18.46
CA ALA A 196 -15.99 12.65 -18.45
C ALA A 196 -16.52 12.30 -17.04
N LEU A 197 -15.78 12.59 -15.96
CA LEU A 197 -16.22 12.37 -14.58
C LEU A 197 -17.25 13.42 -14.13
N LEU A 198 -17.01 14.70 -14.39
CA LEU A 198 -17.94 15.78 -13.99
C LEU A 198 -19.26 15.76 -14.79
N GLY A 199 -19.23 15.28 -16.04
CA GLY A 199 -20.42 15.13 -16.88
C GLY A 199 -21.32 13.98 -16.43
N LEU A 200 -20.75 12.85 -15.98
CA LEU A 200 -21.52 11.70 -15.49
C LEU A 200 -22.03 11.94 -14.05
N TRP A 201 -21.28 12.66 -13.21
CA TRP A 201 -21.74 13.02 -11.86
C TRP A 201 -22.94 13.99 -11.87
N ARG A 202 -23.00 14.90 -12.86
CA ARG A 202 -24.16 15.78 -13.04
C ARG A 202 -25.37 15.09 -13.65
N ALA A 203 -25.18 13.99 -14.40
CA ALA A 203 -26.27 13.24 -15.00
C ALA A 203 -26.96 12.31 -13.99
N ASP A 204 -26.21 11.73 -13.04
CA ASP A 204 -26.75 10.76 -12.08
C ASP A 204 -27.22 11.40 -10.75
N GLY A 205 -26.96 12.71 -10.55
CA GLY A 205 -27.21 13.41 -9.29
C GLY A 205 -28.50 14.26 -9.21
N SER A 206 -29.32 14.34 -10.26
CA SER A 206 -30.47 15.28 -10.31
C SER A 206 -31.87 14.66 -10.36
N GLU A 207 -32.04 13.34 -10.24
CA GLU A 207 -33.38 12.70 -10.34
C GLU A 207 -33.80 11.83 -9.14
N ALA A 208 -33.16 11.96 -7.98
CA ALA A 208 -33.54 11.23 -6.76
C ALA A 208 -34.13 12.10 -5.63
N ALA A 209 -34.65 13.29 -5.95
CA ALA A 209 -35.34 14.16 -4.99
C ALA A 209 -36.63 14.76 -5.59
N SER A 210 -37.57 13.90 -5.98
CA SER A 210 -39.02 14.19 -5.96
C SER A 210 -39.81 13.00 -6.50
N ARG A 211 -40.21 12.10 -5.60
CA ARG A 211 -41.49 11.37 -5.59
C ARG A 211 -41.55 10.46 -4.36
#